data_AF-A0A1V4ZFP3-F1
#
_entry.id   AF-A0A1V4ZFP3-F1
#
_cell.length_a   1.000
_cell.length_b   1.000
_cell.length_c   1.000
_cell.angle_alpha   90.00
_cell.angle_beta   90.00
_cell.angle_gamma   90.00
#
_symmetry.space_group_name_H-M   'P 1'
#
loop_
_entity.id
_entity.type
_entity.pdbx_description
1 polymer ?
#
loop_
_entity_poly.entity_id
_entity_poly.type
_entity_poly.pdbx_seq_one_letter_code
_entity_poly.pdbx_strand_id
1 'polypeptide(L)'
;MDAAGGGQQLMASELLAIFILCVTIFLFLIVIGSELFTIMADEQLRLLRLIVHYAPLPATCWTPAGPEPVSRYLSWALGQNCDPACGCVRVRHEGRIRFGKDGRWMSMGGEAFFPLAVPAFVWRSTILYAPGMWLEAFDYYVDRTAAMNLNLFSVFPLNNGQPVALKERSLFRYLACTPLFPLVHATSSFIRWENIDETMAKAVISDNGQSAEAFVRFDGRGRIGSIEACGKTDPDTSRPVPGHFLSRYSSYTEMGGFWIPLRIVSEFILPEGGHICAEYTITAVEPETPGISSQGVSS
;
A
#
# COMPACT_ATOMS: atom_id res chain seq x y z
N MET A 1 17.93 54.19 38.58
CA MET A 1 18.76 52.97 38.62
C MET A 1 18.15 52.01 37.59
N ASP A 2 18.08 52.45 36.32
CA ASP A 2 17.12 51.91 35.33
C ASP A 2 17.72 51.63 33.95
N ALA A 3 19.02 51.88 33.76
CA ALA A 3 19.67 51.67 32.46
C ALA A 3 19.92 50.17 32.15
N ALA A 4 19.95 49.31 33.17
CA ALA A 4 20.15 47.87 32.99
C ALA A 4 18.89 47.14 32.47
N GLY A 5 17.69 47.66 32.77
CA GLY A 5 16.42 47.03 32.37
C GLY A 5 16.07 47.22 30.89
N GLY A 6 16.42 48.37 30.30
CA GLY A 6 16.12 48.68 28.89
C GLY A 6 16.91 47.85 27.89
N GLY A 7 18.20 47.59 28.15
CA GLY A 7 19.04 46.73 27.28
C GLY A 7 18.59 45.27 27.30
N GLN A 8 18.16 44.77 28.46
CA GLN A 8 17.67 43.40 28.59
C GLN A 8 16.30 43.19 27.92
N GLN A 9 15.43 44.21 27.96
CA GLN A 9 14.16 44.20 27.23
C GLN A 9 14.33 44.28 25.71
N LEU A 10 15.25 45.10 25.19
CA LEU A 10 15.53 45.16 23.75
C LEU A 10 16.04 43.81 23.22
N MET A 11 17.03 43.21 23.89
CA MET A 11 17.57 41.90 23.51
C MET A 11 16.51 40.79 23.53
N ALA A 12 15.59 40.82 24.50
CA ALA A 12 14.49 39.87 24.56
C ALA A 12 13.49 40.05 23.40
N SER A 13 13.21 41.30 23.01
CA SER A 13 12.31 41.60 21.88
C SER A 13 12.90 41.20 20.52
N GLU A 14 14.20 41.37 20.33
CA GLU A 14 14.91 40.95 19.12
C GLU A 14 14.96 39.42 19.02
N LEU A 15 15.28 38.73 20.12
CA LEU A 15 15.24 37.26 20.18
C LEU A 15 13.84 36.71 19.91
N LEU A 16 12.80 37.37 20.43
CA LEU A 16 11.42 36.99 20.16
C LEU A 16 11.05 37.20 18.68
N ALA A 17 11.46 38.31 18.08
CA ALA A 17 11.22 38.57 16.66
C ALA A 17 11.92 37.55 15.75
N ILE A 18 13.17 37.20 16.06
CA ILE A 18 13.92 36.15 15.36
C ILE A 18 13.21 34.80 15.51
N PHE A 19 12.79 34.45 16.73
CA PHE A 19 12.06 33.22 16.98
C PHE A 19 10.76 33.14 16.18
N ILE A 20 9.96 34.20 16.17
CA ILE A 20 8.72 34.28 15.38
C ILE A 20 9.03 34.12 13.90
N LEU A 21 10.03 34.82 13.38
CA LEU A 21 10.44 34.72 11.98
C LEU A 21 10.86 33.29 11.62
N CYS A 22 11.66 32.62 12.46
CA CYS A 22 12.06 31.23 12.25
C CYS A 22 10.84 30.28 12.24
N VAL A 23 9.88 30.47 13.15
CA VAL A 23 8.65 29.68 13.18
C VAL A 23 7.81 29.94 11.92
N THR A 24 7.66 31.19 11.49
CA THR A 24 6.93 31.53 10.26
C THR A 24 7.57 30.90 9.03
N ILE A 25 8.90 30.97 8.90
CA ILE A 25 9.63 30.34 7.80
C ILE A 25 9.44 28.81 7.85
N PHE A 26 9.53 28.21 9.03
CA PHE A 26 9.34 26.77 9.20
C PHE A 26 7.93 26.32 8.80
N LEU A 27 6.89 27.05 9.22
CA LEU A 27 5.51 26.77 8.81
C LEU A 27 5.31 26.94 7.31
N PHE A 28 5.91 27.97 6.72
CA PHE A 28 5.86 28.20 5.28
C PHE A 28 6.52 27.05 4.49
N LEU A 29 7.66 26.56 4.96
CA LEU A 29 8.31 25.37 4.38
C LEU A 29 7.42 24.13 4.46
N ILE A 30 6.75 23.92 5.59
CA ILE A 30 5.79 22.80 5.75
C ILE A 30 4.67 22.90 4.72
N VAL A 31 4.05 24.07 4.57
CA VAL A 31 2.96 24.27 3.61
C VAL A 31 3.44 24.00 2.18
N ILE A 32 4.56 24.60 1.76
CA ILE A 32 5.11 24.38 0.42
C ILE A 32 5.46 22.91 0.20
N GLY A 33 6.14 22.27 1.16
CA GLY A 33 6.54 20.88 1.01
C GLY A 33 5.34 19.94 0.96
N SER A 34 4.27 20.23 1.71
CA SER A 34 3.01 19.48 1.62
C SER A 34 2.34 19.61 0.25
N GLU A 35 2.34 20.82 -0.33
CA GLU A 35 1.83 21.04 -1.68
C GLU A 35 2.66 20.29 -2.73
N LEU A 36 3.99 20.39 -2.67
CA LEU A 36 4.88 19.68 -3.59
C LEU A 36 4.72 18.16 -3.49
N PHE A 37 4.57 17.62 -2.28
CA PHE A 37 4.32 16.20 -2.06
C PHE A 37 2.98 15.77 -2.65
N THR A 38 1.95 16.60 -2.49
CA THR A 38 0.62 16.34 -3.05
C THR A 38 0.65 16.35 -4.57
N ILE A 39 1.34 17.33 -5.18
CA ILE A 39 1.53 17.41 -6.64
C ILE A 39 2.22 16.15 -7.17
N MET A 40 3.31 15.71 -6.51
CA MET A 40 4.01 14.47 -6.88
C MET A 40 3.10 13.24 -6.81
N ALA A 41 2.30 13.13 -5.74
CA ALA A 41 1.38 12.01 -5.56
C ALA A 41 0.25 12.01 -6.61
N ASP A 42 -0.34 13.18 -6.86
CA ASP A 42 -1.40 13.38 -7.82
C ASP A 42 -0.94 13.14 -9.25
N GLU A 43 0.30 13.48 -9.59
CA GLU A 43 0.88 13.18 -10.90
C GLU A 43 0.88 11.68 -11.18
N GLN A 44 1.39 10.87 -10.24
CA GLN A 44 1.40 9.41 -10.38
C GLN A 44 -0.02 8.82 -10.43
N LEU A 45 -0.94 9.35 -9.62
CA LEU A 45 -2.34 8.92 -9.66
C LEU A 45 -3.01 9.27 -11.00
N ARG A 46 -2.74 10.46 -11.56
CA ARG A 46 -3.23 10.87 -12.88
C ARG A 46 -2.67 9.98 -13.98
N LEU A 47 -1.37 9.71 -13.96
CA LEU A 47 -0.74 8.78 -14.90
C LEU A 47 -1.38 7.39 -14.81
N LEU A 48 -1.59 6.88 -13.60
CA LEU A 48 -2.24 5.59 -13.37
C LEU A 48 -3.68 5.57 -13.89
N ARG A 49 -4.46 6.63 -13.65
CA ARG A 49 -5.84 6.77 -14.18
C ARG A 49 -5.86 6.82 -15.71
N LEU A 50 -4.88 7.47 -16.34
CA LEU A 50 -4.75 7.47 -17.81
C LEU A 50 -4.43 6.07 -18.33
N ILE A 51 -3.51 5.34 -17.70
CA ILE A 51 -3.22 3.95 -18.07
C ILE A 51 -4.48 3.11 -17.98
N VAL A 52 -5.27 3.24 -16.91
CA VAL A 52 -6.54 2.53 -16.73
C VAL A 52 -7.56 2.89 -17.81
N HIS A 53 -7.66 4.17 -18.16
CA HIS A 53 -8.62 4.64 -19.15
C HIS A 53 -8.35 4.08 -20.56
N TYR A 54 -7.07 3.94 -20.93
CA TYR A 54 -6.66 3.41 -22.22
C TYR A 54 -6.33 1.91 -22.21
N ALA A 55 -6.29 1.29 -21.04
CA ALA A 55 -6.13 -0.15 -20.94
C ALA A 55 -7.38 -0.84 -21.49
N PRO A 56 -7.23 -1.95 -22.22
CA PRO A 56 -8.37 -2.76 -22.61
C PRO A 56 -9.12 -3.19 -21.35
N LEU A 57 -10.45 -3.05 -21.36
CA LEU A 57 -11.28 -3.54 -20.28
C LEU A 57 -11.00 -5.03 -20.06
N PRO A 58 -10.93 -5.49 -18.80
CA PRO A 58 -10.81 -6.91 -18.52
C PRO A 58 -11.90 -7.69 -19.27
N ALA A 59 -11.54 -8.83 -19.85
CA ALA A 59 -12.49 -9.67 -20.56
C ALA A 59 -13.67 -10.04 -19.62
N THR A 60 -14.89 -9.99 -20.15
CA THR A 60 -16.16 -9.98 -19.36
C THR A 60 -16.41 -11.22 -18.52
N CYS A 61 -15.69 -12.32 -18.74
CA CYS A 61 -15.63 -13.47 -17.85
C CYS A 61 -14.61 -14.48 -18.38
N TRP A 62 -13.62 -14.83 -17.56
CA TRP A 62 -12.98 -16.14 -17.66
C TRP A 62 -13.27 -16.87 -16.34
N THR A 63 -13.83 -18.07 -16.42
CA THR A 63 -13.67 -19.04 -15.34
C THR A 63 -12.17 -19.22 -15.12
N PRO A 64 -11.65 -19.01 -13.91
CA PRO A 64 -10.23 -19.14 -13.64
C PRO A 64 -9.81 -20.57 -13.95
N ALA A 65 -9.11 -20.78 -15.07
CA ALA A 65 -8.32 -21.98 -15.26
C ALA A 65 -7.16 -21.87 -14.25
N GLY A 66 -7.29 -22.56 -13.13
CA GLY A 66 -6.31 -22.50 -12.05
C GLY A 66 -6.44 -23.67 -11.09
N PRO A 67 -5.49 -23.80 -10.15
CA PRO A 67 -5.56 -24.80 -9.08
C PRO A 67 -6.90 -24.74 -8.34
N GLU A 68 -7.39 -25.90 -7.92
CA GLU A 68 -8.64 -26.06 -7.16
C GLU A 68 -8.79 -25.05 -6.00
N PRO A 69 -7.78 -24.78 -5.14
CA PRO A 69 -7.94 -23.83 -4.05
C PRO A 69 -8.21 -22.38 -4.53
N VAL A 70 -7.67 -21.99 -5.69
CA VAL A 70 -7.86 -20.66 -6.29
C VAL A 70 -9.27 -20.53 -6.86
N SER A 71 -9.74 -21.57 -7.57
CA SER A 71 -11.08 -21.61 -8.14
C SER A 71 -12.16 -21.58 -7.06
N ARG A 72 -11.94 -22.30 -5.96
CA ARG A 72 -12.80 -22.26 -4.77
C ARG A 72 -12.82 -20.88 -4.12
N TYR A 73 -11.65 -20.25 -3.97
CA TYR A 73 -11.56 -18.89 -3.45
C TYR A 73 -12.33 -17.89 -4.32
N LEU A 74 -12.14 -17.90 -5.64
CA LEU A 74 -12.79 -16.95 -6.54
C LEU A 74 -14.31 -17.09 -6.55
N SER A 75 -14.80 -18.33 -6.55
CA SER A 75 -16.24 -18.61 -6.48
C SER A 75 -16.88 -18.05 -5.21
N TRP A 76 -16.15 -18.06 -4.10
CA TRP A 76 -16.58 -17.49 -2.84
C TRP A 76 -16.40 -15.96 -2.78
N ALA A 77 -15.28 -15.46 -3.28
CA ALA A 77 -14.84 -14.08 -3.12
C ALA A 77 -15.56 -13.08 -4.04
N LEU A 78 -15.96 -13.50 -5.24
CA LEU A 78 -16.58 -12.61 -6.22
C LEU A 78 -18.04 -12.28 -5.92
N GLY A 79 -18.67 -12.93 -4.94
CA GLY A 79 -20.06 -12.64 -4.58
C GLY A 79 -21.04 -12.78 -5.77
N GLN A 80 -22.31 -12.44 -5.54
CA GLN A 80 -23.31 -12.39 -6.63
C GLN A 80 -23.42 -11.00 -7.26
N ASN A 81 -22.94 -9.97 -6.56
CA ASN A 81 -23.08 -8.56 -6.91
C ASN A 81 -21.80 -7.97 -7.52
N CYS A 82 -20.79 -8.77 -7.88
CA CYS A 82 -19.61 -8.21 -8.53
C CYS A 82 -19.96 -7.61 -9.89
N ASP A 83 -19.39 -6.45 -10.18
CA ASP A 83 -19.38 -5.87 -11.51
C ASP A 83 -18.17 -6.39 -12.29
N PRO A 84 -18.35 -7.23 -13.33
CA PRO A 84 -17.25 -7.71 -14.16
C PRO A 84 -16.55 -6.59 -14.94
N ALA A 85 -17.19 -5.43 -15.10
CA ALA A 85 -16.62 -4.26 -15.76
C ALA A 85 -15.73 -3.40 -14.84
N CYS A 86 -15.60 -3.77 -13.55
CA CYS A 86 -14.68 -3.11 -12.63
C CYS A 86 -13.24 -3.14 -13.15
N GLY A 87 -12.67 -1.97 -13.45
CA GLY A 87 -11.31 -1.85 -13.98
C GLY A 87 -10.29 -1.41 -12.95
N CYS A 88 -10.73 -0.82 -11.85
CA CYS A 88 -9.89 -0.42 -10.72
C CYS A 88 -10.67 -0.40 -9.41
N VAL A 89 -9.94 -0.42 -8.31
CA VAL A 89 -10.50 -0.35 -6.96
C VAL A 89 -9.75 0.70 -6.14
N ARG A 90 -10.49 1.61 -5.51
CA ARG A 90 -9.96 2.51 -4.48
C ARG A 90 -10.24 1.90 -3.11
N VAL A 91 -9.21 1.84 -2.27
CA VAL A 91 -9.29 1.31 -0.90
C VAL A 91 -8.94 2.42 0.08
N ARG A 92 -9.70 2.54 1.17
CA ARG A 92 -9.31 3.32 2.35
C ARG A 92 -9.06 2.40 3.53
N HIS A 93 -8.06 2.75 4.33
CA HIS A 93 -7.68 1.96 5.50
C HIS A 93 -7.25 2.88 6.65
N GLU A 94 -7.41 2.33 7.84
CA GLU A 94 -6.83 2.85 9.08
C GLU A 94 -6.02 1.74 9.74
N GLY A 95 -5.13 2.08 10.65
CA GLY A 95 -4.34 1.07 11.31
C GLY A 95 -3.18 1.64 12.10
N ARG A 96 -2.19 0.78 12.31
CA ARG A 96 -0.97 1.12 13.00
C ARG A 96 0.23 0.43 12.36
N ILE A 97 1.36 1.12 12.40
CA ILE A 97 2.65 0.65 11.89
C ILE A 97 3.72 0.86 12.96
N ARG A 98 4.73 0.01 12.97
CA ARG A 98 5.98 0.22 13.72
C ARG A 98 7.19 -0.09 12.86
N PHE A 99 8.24 0.70 13.03
CA PHE A 99 9.51 0.48 12.34
C PHE A 99 10.47 -0.28 13.24
N GLY A 100 11.01 -1.39 12.72
CA GLY A 100 11.87 -2.28 13.49
C GLY A 100 11.10 -3.13 14.52
N LYS A 101 11.82 -4.07 15.13
CA LYS A 101 11.27 -5.07 16.06
C LYS A 101 10.71 -4.46 17.34
N ASP A 102 11.43 -3.47 17.88
CA ASP A 102 11.13 -2.82 19.16
C ASP A 102 10.64 -1.37 18.99
N GLY A 103 10.27 -1.00 17.76
CA GLY A 103 9.71 0.31 17.47
C GLY A 103 8.35 0.54 18.13
N ARG A 104 8.06 1.79 18.46
CA ARG A 104 6.72 2.19 18.93
C ARG A 104 5.67 2.03 17.83
N TRP A 105 4.45 1.70 18.24
CA TRP A 105 3.29 1.76 17.36
C TRP A 105 2.88 3.20 17.08
N MET A 106 2.61 3.49 15.81
CA MET A 106 2.14 4.78 15.33
C MET A 106 0.84 4.58 14.57
N SER A 107 -0.14 5.43 14.80
CA SER A 107 -1.41 5.38 14.07
C SER A 107 -1.17 5.81 12.62
N MET A 108 -1.87 5.17 11.70
CA MET A 108 -1.71 5.39 10.28
C MET A 108 -3.08 5.34 9.60
N GLY A 109 -3.32 6.23 8.66
CA GLY A 109 -4.52 6.24 7.83
C GLY A 109 -4.15 6.55 6.40
N GLY A 110 -4.82 5.93 5.43
CA GLY A 110 -4.43 6.11 4.05
C GLY A 110 -5.40 5.55 3.04
N GLU A 111 -5.01 5.68 1.78
CA GLU A 111 -5.76 5.19 0.65
C GLU A 111 -4.85 4.61 -0.42
N ALA A 112 -5.44 3.76 -1.24
CA ALA A 112 -4.75 3.06 -2.30
C ALA A 112 -5.65 2.98 -3.54
N PHE A 113 -5.03 2.95 -4.72
CA PHE A 113 -5.69 2.76 -5.98
C PHE A 113 -5.04 1.62 -6.75
N PHE A 114 -5.82 0.60 -7.09
CA PHE A 114 -5.38 -0.64 -7.72
C PHE A 114 -6.12 -0.88 -9.04
N PRO A 115 -5.50 -0.68 -10.21
CA PRO A 115 -6.00 -1.21 -11.47
C PRO A 115 -5.98 -2.75 -11.52
N LEU A 116 -6.91 -3.32 -12.29
CA LEU A 116 -7.01 -4.75 -12.55
C LEU A 116 -6.41 -5.16 -13.90
N ALA A 117 -6.34 -4.24 -14.87
CA ALA A 117 -5.86 -4.53 -16.22
C ALA A 117 -4.32 -4.61 -16.32
N VAL A 118 -3.60 -3.98 -15.39
CA VAL A 118 -2.14 -3.97 -15.32
C VAL A 118 -1.68 -4.08 -13.87
N PRO A 119 -0.50 -4.68 -13.60
CA PRO A 119 0.06 -4.72 -12.25
C PRO A 119 0.61 -3.34 -11.90
N ALA A 120 -0.20 -2.51 -11.25
CA ALA A 120 0.19 -1.17 -10.84
C ALA A 120 -0.60 -0.73 -9.60
N PHE A 121 -0.07 0.24 -8.87
CA PHE A 121 -0.78 0.85 -7.76
C PHE A 121 -0.19 2.19 -7.38
N VAL A 122 -1.02 2.99 -6.69
CA VAL A 122 -0.59 4.15 -5.92
C VAL A 122 -1.16 4.00 -4.52
N TRP A 123 -0.34 4.21 -3.50
CA TRP A 123 -0.72 4.14 -2.09
C TRP A 123 -0.17 5.36 -1.35
N ARG A 124 -1.03 6.05 -0.62
CA ARG A 124 -0.68 7.22 0.19
C ARG A 124 -1.18 7.03 1.61
N SER A 125 -0.37 7.42 2.58
CA SER A 125 -0.77 7.33 3.98
C SER A 125 -0.07 8.33 4.87
N THR A 126 -0.82 8.87 5.83
CA THR A 126 -0.31 9.72 6.90
C THR A 126 -0.08 8.87 8.16
N ILE A 127 1.10 8.97 8.75
CA ILE A 127 1.49 8.29 9.99
C ILE A 127 1.68 9.34 11.08
N LEU A 128 0.95 9.21 12.18
CA LEU A 128 1.09 10.09 13.35
C LEU A 128 2.29 9.64 14.18
N TYR A 129 3.43 10.30 13.99
CA TYR A 129 4.67 10.00 14.68
C TYR A 129 4.61 10.46 16.13
N ALA A 130 4.33 11.74 16.39
CA ALA A 130 4.23 12.32 17.73
C ALA A 130 3.21 13.48 17.74
N PRO A 131 2.83 14.05 18.90
CA PRO A 131 1.97 15.23 18.93
C PRO A 131 2.56 16.37 18.08
N GLY A 132 1.83 16.78 17.05
CA GLY A 132 2.29 17.79 16.10
C GLY A 132 3.38 17.34 15.13
N MET A 133 3.68 16.04 15.01
CA MET A 133 4.64 15.47 14.05
C MET A 133 4.02 14.30 13.27
N TRP A 134 4.04 14.38 11.94
CA TRP A 134 3.54 13.33 11.05
C TRP A 134 4.56 12.94 9.99
N LEU A 135 4.44 11.71 9.50
CA LEU A 135 5.14 11.24 8.30
C LEU A 135 4.12 11.05 7.19
N GLU A 136 4.46 11.51 5.99
CA GLU A 136 3.73 11.16 4.77
C GLU A 136 4.47 10.04 4.06
N ALA A 137 3.76 8.93 3.86
CA ALA A 137 4.23 7.77 3.14
C ALA A 137 3.54 7.71 1.78
N PHE A 138 4.34 7.61 0.71
CA PHE A 138 3.85 7.50 -0.65
C PHE A 138 4.59 6.40 -1.39
N ASP A 139 3.84 5.35 -1.73
CA ASP A 139 4.34 4.13 -2.34
C ASP A 139 3.62 3.87 -3.65
N TYR A 140 4.36 3.64 -4.72
CA TYR A 140 3.74 3.42 -6.01
C TYR A 140 4.53 2.45 -6.89
N TYR A 141 3.79 1.85 -7.81
CA TYR A 141 4.30 1.14 -8.96
C TYR A 141 3.46 1.57 -10.16
N VAL A 142 3.98 2.48 -10.96
CA VAL A 142 3.29 3.07 -12.12
C VAL A 142 4.26 3.08 -13.28
N ASP A 143 3.79 2.62 -14.44
CA ASP A 143 4.61 2.51 -15.66
C ASP A 143 5.98 1.85 -15.40
N ARG A 144 5.96 0.71 -14.68
CA ARG A 144 7.15 -0.10 -14.31
C ARG A 144 8.19 0.65 -13.49
N THR A 145 7.84 1.80 -12.94
CA THR A 145 8.66 2.60 -12.04
C THR A 145 8.13 2.44 -10.63
N ALA A 146 9.02 2.09 -9.71
CA ALA A 146 8.70 1.84 -8.32
C ALA A 146 9.42 2.87 -7.45
N ALA A 147 8.69 3.50 -6.54
CA ALA A 147 9.30 4.27 -5.46
C ALA A 147 8.48 4.17 -4.18
N MET A 148 9.18 4.32 -3.06
CA MET A 148 8.60 4.41 -1.73
C MET A 148 9.25 5.61 -1.04
N ASN A 149 8.45 6.64 -0.80
CA ASN A 149 8.85 7.88 -0.17
C ASN A 149 8.28 7.92 1.24
N LEU A 150 9.09 8.36 2.20
CA LEU A 150 8.67 8.59 3.57
C LEU A 150 9.22 9.95 4.01
N ASN A 151 8.36 10.96 4.15
CA ASN A 151 8.77 12.33 4.44
C ASN A 151 8.22 12.78 5.81
N LEU A 152 9.08 13.33 6.66
CA LEU A 152 8.67 14.06 7.87
C LEU A 152 8.08 15.42 7.48
N PHE A 153 6.89 15.73 8.00
CA PHE A 153 6.14 16.94 7.65
C PHE A 153 5.87 17.11 6.15
N SER A 154 5.85 16.00 5.39
CA SER A 154 5.78 16.01 3.92
C SER A 154 7.02 16.59 3.21
N VAL A 155 7.98 17.18 3.94
CA VAL A 155 9.10 17.97 3.38
C VAL A 155 10.42 17.23 3.45
N PHE A 156 10.75 16.65 4.61
CA PHE A 156 12.08 16.13 4.89
C PHE A 156 12.13 14.62 4.64
N PRO A 157 12.78 14.14 3.56
CA PRO A 157 12.82 12.71 3.26
C PRO A 157 13.60 11.93 4.32
N LEU A 158 13.01 10.85 4.81
CA LEU A 158 13.61 9.94 5.79
C LEU A 158 14.14 8.65 5.14
N ASN A 159 13.48 8.18 4.09
CA ASN A 159 13.90 6.96 3.38
C ASN A 159 13.36 6.95 1.95
N ASN A 160 14.26 6.79 0.98
CA ASN A 160 13.97 6.59 -0.43
C ASN A 160 14.71 5.33 -0.91
N GLY A 161 13.98 4.30 -1.34
CA GLY A 161 14.56 2.99 -1.66
C GLY A 161 15.24 2.89 -3.03
N GLN A 162 16.02 1.81 -3.24
CA GLN A 162 16.75 1.48 -4.47
C GLN A 162 15.81 1.01 -5.61
N PRO A 163 15.87 1.59 -6.83
CA PRO A 163 14.85 1.39 -7.87
C PRO A 163 14.59 -0.06 -8.33
N VAL A 164 15.62 -0.93 -8.41
CA VAL A 164 15.46 -2.29 -8.97
C VAL A 164 14.83 -3.25 -7.97
N ALA A 165 15.37 -3.34 -6.75
CA ALA A 165 14.81 -4.18 -5.69
C ALA A 165 13.39 -3.73 -5.29
N LEU A 166 13.04 -2.46 -5.51
CA LEU A 166 11.69 -1.97 -5.31
C LEU A 166 10.69 -2.52 -6.32
N LYS A 167 11.08 -2.89 -7.56
CA LYS A 167 10.11 -3.41 -8.54
C LYS A 167 9.54 -4.77 -8.14
N GLU A 168 10.40 -5.73 -7.83
CA GLU A 168 9.99 -7.04 -7.31
C GLU A 168 9.15 -6.90 -6.04
N ARG A 169 9.59 -6.06 -5.09
CA ARG A 169 8.84 -5.80 -3.85
C ARG A 169 7.49 -5.15 -4.12
N SER A 170 7.39 -4.23 -5.07
CA SER A 170 6.13 -3.62 -5.48
C SER A 170 5.18 -4.62 -6.12
N LEU A 171 5.66 -5.52 -6.97
CA LEU A 171 4.84 -6.59 -7.55
C LEU A 171 4.32 -7.53 -6.45
N PHE A 172 5.16 -7.89 -5.48
CA PHE A 172 4.72 -8.63 -4.31
C PHE A 172 3.68 -7.86 -3.49
N ARG A 173 3.87 -6.56 -3.24
CA ARG A 173 2.88 -5.72 -2.53
C ARG A 173 1.55 -5.67 -3.27
N TYR A 174 1.56 -5.59 -4.59
CA TYR A 174 0.35 -5.71 -5.40
C TYR A 174 -0.33 -7.07 -5.16
N LEU A 175 0.41 -8.18 -5.26
CA LEU A 175 -0.11 -9.52 -4.94
C LEU A 175 -0.71 -9.60 -3.53
N ALA A 176 -0.03 -9.05 -2.53
CA ALA A 176 -0.51 -9.04 -1.15
C ALA A 176 -1.79 -8.19 -0.95
N CYS A 177 -2.12 -7.28 -1.88
CA CYS A 177 -3.36 -6.50 -1.82
C CYS A 177 -4.51 -7.15 -2.61
N THR A 178 -4.25 -8.14 -3.46
CA THR A 178 -5.27 -8.79 -4.30
C THR A 178 -6.48 -9.38 -3.55
N PRO A 179 -6.40 -9.79 -2.26
CA PRO A 179 -7.60 -10.16 -1.51
C PRO A 179 -8.63 -9.03 -1.36
N LEU A 180 -8.25 -7.77 -1.59
CA LEU A 180 -9.13 -6.60 -1.56
C LEU A 180 -9.85 -6.35 -2.89
N PHE A 181 -9.43 -7.03 -3.97
CA PHE A 181 -10.00 -6.91 -5.31
C PHE A 181 -9.89 -8.25 -6.05
N PRO A 182 -10.60 -9.30 -5.57
CA PRO A 182 -10.41 -10.68 -6.02
C PRO A 182 -10.64 -10.89 -7.52
N LEU A 183 -11.39 -10.01 -8.18
CA LEU A 183 -11.66 -10.06 -9.62
C LEU A 183 -10.39 -10.10 -10.46
N VAL A 184 -9.27 -9.51 -10.00
CA VAL A 184 -7.98 -9.56 -10.70
C VAL A 184 -7.52 -10.97 -11.02
N HIS A 185 -7.82 -11.95 -10.17
CA HIS A 185 -7.38 -13.33 -10.41
C HIS A 185 -8.17 -14.04 -11.50
N ALA A 186 -9.36 -13.53 -11.85
CA ALA A 186 -10.17 -14.04 -12.95
C ALA A 186 -9.90 -13.29 -14.26
N THR A 187 -9.44 -12.04 -14.19
CA THR A 187 -9.35 -11.15 -15.35
C THR A 187 -7.93 -10.84 -15.83
N SER A 188 -6.94 -10.98 -14.96
CA SER A 188 -5.54 -10.67 -15.30
C SER A 188 -4.82 -11.85 -15.98
N SER A 189 -3.96 -11.52 -16.94
CA SER A 189 -3.01 -12.47 -17.54
C SER A 189 -1.62 -12.42 -16.91
N PHE A 190 -1.35 -11.39 -16.09
CA PHE A 190 -0.05 -11.14 -15.47
C PHE A 190 0.15 -11.88 -14.15
N ILE A 191 -0.90 -12.52 -13.59
CA ILE A 191 -0.81 -13.44 -12.45
C ILE A 191 -1.02 -14.86 -12.94
N ARG A 192 -0.04 -15.73 -12.72
CA ARG A 192 -0.15 -17.18 -12.97
C ARG A 192 -0.15 -17.95 -11.66
N TRP A 193 -0.84 -19.08 -11.66
CA TRP A 193 -0.96 -19.94 -10.48
C TRP A 193 -0.37 -21.32 -10.74
N GLU A 194 0.39 -21.82 -9.78
CA GLU A 194 0.91 -23.19 -9.74
C GLU A 194 0.32 -23.91 -8.51
N ASN A 195 -0.23 -25.10 -8.71
CA ASN A 195 -0.77 -25.89 -7.61
C ASN A 195 0.36 -26.44 -6.74
N ILE A 196 0.20 -26.38 -5.41
CA ILE A 196 1.09 -27.06 -4.47
C ILE A 196 0.33 -28.21 -3.82
N ASP A 197 -0.78 -27.91 -3.15
CA ASP A 197 -1.67 -28.87 -2.50
C ASP A 197 -3.11 -28.31 -2.36
N GLU A 198 -4.00 -29.03 -1.68
CA GLU A 198 -5.42 -28.67 -1.51
C GLU A 198 -5.66 -27.34 -0.76
N THR A 199 -4.65 -26.88 -0.02
CA THR A 199 -4.70 -25.69 0.85
C THR A 199 -3.71 -24.60 0.43
N MET A 200 -2.93 -24.83 -0.63
CA MET A 200 -1.80 -24.00 -0.97
C MET A 200 -1.57 -23.91 -2.48
N ALA A 201 -1.33 -22.71 -2.97
CA ALA A 201 -0.90 -22.46 -4.35
C ALA A 201 0.20 -21.40 -4.38
N LYS A 202 1.05 -21.45 -5.41
CA LYS A 202 2.04 -20.41 -5.69
C LYS A 202 1.46 -19.44 -6.72
N ALA A 203 1.46 -18.15 -6.39
CA ALA A 203 1.15 -17.08 -7.33
C ALA A 203 2.46 -16.50 -7.88
N VAL A 204 2.52 -16.32 -9.20
CA VAL A 204 3.64 -15.67 -9.90
C VAL A 204 3.09 -14.47 -10.65
N ILE A 205 3.48 -13.27 -10.23
CA ILE A 205 3.17 -12.02 -10.93
C ILE A 205 4.34 -11.62 -11.84
N SER A 206 4.07 -11.11 -13.03
CA SER A 206 5.11 -10.68 -13.97
C SER A 206 4.76 -9.37 -14.67
N ASP A 207 5.72 -8.47 -14.77
CA ASP A 207 5.64 -7.27 -15.61
C ASP A 207 7.00 -6.98 -16.27
N ASN A 208 7.04 -7.04 -17.59
CA ASN A 208 8.18 -6.66 -18.44
C ASN A 208 9.56 -7.13 -17.94
N GLY A 209 9.70 -8.43 -17.68
CA GLY A 209 10.95 -9.06 -17.23
C GLY A 209 11.23 -8.95 -15.74
N GLN A 210 10.38 -8.28 -14.96
CA GLN A 210 10.34 -8.37 -13.51
C GLN A 210 9.25 -9.36 -13.09
N SER A 211 9.50 -10.07 -11.98
CA SER A 211 8.53 -11.00 -11.42
C SER A 211 8.65 -11.03 -9.90
N ALA A 212 7.55 -11.37 -9.25
CA ALA A 212 7.55 -11.75 -7.84
C ALA A 212 6.73 -13.02 -7.67
N GLU A 213 7.09 -13.81 -6.66
CA GLU A 213 6.40 -15.05 -6.34
C GLU A 213 5.89 -14.99 -4.90
N ALA A 214 4.73 -15.59 -4.66
CA ALA A 214 4.15 -15.69 -3.34
C ALA A 214 3.48 -17.05 -3.12
N PHE A 215 3.63 -17.58 -1.91
CA PHE A 215 2.83 -18.68 -1.42
C PHE A 215 1.51 -18.14 -0.87
N VAL A 216 0.40 -18.66 -1.37
CA VAL A 216 -0.94 -18.32 -0.92
C VAL A 216 -1.52 -19.52 -0.22
N ARG A 217 -1.94 -19.32 1.04
CA ARG A 217 -2.60 -20.35 1.84
C ARG A 217 -4.07 -20.05 1.97
N PHE A 218 -4.87 -21.08 1.78
CA PHE A 218 -6.32 -21.03 1.84
C PHE A 218 -6.79 -21.72 3.11
N ASP A 219 -7.77 -21.13 3.79
CA ASP A 219 -8.37 -21.75 4.97
C ASP A 219 -9.41 -22.81 4.60
N GLY A 220 -9.93 -23.53 5.60
CA GLY A 220 -10.93 -24.59 5.39
C GLY A 220 -12.27 -24.12 4.81
N ARG A 221 -12.48 -22.80 4.66
CA ARG A 221 -13.65 -22.22 3.96
C ARG A 221 -13.30 -21.78 2.54
N GLY A 222 -12.08 -22.03 2.08
CA GLY A 222 -11.58 -21.61 0.77
C GLY A 222 -11.19 -20.14 0.68
N ARG A 223 -11.04 -19.44 1.81
CA ARG A 223 -10.64 -18.01 1.83
C ARG A 223 -9.13 -17.91 1.86
N ILE A 224 -8.56 -16.84 1.31
CA ILE A 224 -7.13 -16.57 1.49
C ILE A 224 -6.87 -16.26 2.97
N GLY A 225 -6.11 -17.11 3.66
CA GLY A 225 -5.69 -16.90 5.05
C GLY A 225 -4.38 -16.13 5.15
N SER A 226 -3.46 -16.37 4.21
CA SER A 226 -2.19 -15.66 4.17
C SER A 226 -1.54 -15.65 2.79
N ILE A 227 -0.73 -14.62 2.54
CA ILE A 227 0.15 -14.48 1.37
C ILE A 227 1.56 -14.19 1.88
N GLU A 228 2.49 -15.04 1.49
CA GLU A 228 3.89 -15.02 1.93
C GLU A 228 4.80 -14.87 0.72
N ALA A 229 5.78 -13.96 0.79
CA ALA A 229 6.77 -13.83 -0.28
C ALA A 229 7.61 -15.10 -0.40
N CYS A 230 7.86 -15.57 -1.63
CA CYS A 230 8.86 -16.61 -1.85
C CYS A 230 10.25 -16.00 -1.66
N GLY A 231 10.77 -16.02 -0.44
CA GLY A 231 12.10 -15.50 -0.20
C GLY A 231 13.19 -16.51 -0.51
N LYS A 232 14.40 -16.01 -0.75
CA LYS A 232 15.59 -16.86 -0.83
C LYS A 232 15.82 -17.52 0.53
N THR A 233 16.19 -18.79 0.49
CA THR A 233 16.71 -19.49 1.66
C THR A 233 18.22 -19.28 1.67
N ASP A 234 18.78 -19.01 2.84
CA ASP A 234 20.23 -18.98 3.05
C ASP A 234 20.80 -20.38 2.73
N PRO A 235 21.74 -20.51 1.78
CA PRO A 235 22.22 -21.81 1.31
C PRO A 235 22.90 -22.65 2.40
N ASP A 236 23.51 -21.99 3.39
CA ASP A 236 24.32 -22.65 4.41
C ASP A 236 23.49 -23.07 5.63
N THR A 237 22.48 -22.28 5.97
CA THR A 237 21.64 -22.51 7.16
C THR A 237 20.27 -23.08 6.83
N SER A 238 19.89 -23.12 5.55
CA SER A 238 18.53 -23.45 5.09
C SER A 238 17.43 -22.61 5.79
N ARG A 239 17.79 -21.44 6.31
CA ARG A 239 16.85 -20.50 6.97
C ARG A 239 16.36 -19.46 5.98
N PRO A 240 15.14 -18.91 6.16
CA PRO A 240 14.71 -17.71 5.46
C PRO A 240 15.76 -16.59 5.56
N VAL A 241 16.21 -16.04 4.43
CA VAL A 241 17.02 -14.81 4.43
C VAL A 241 16.20 -13.69 5.12
N PRO A 242 16.75 -12.89 6.04
CA PRO A 242 15.99 -11.82 6.71
C PRO A 242 15.26 -10.89 5.73
N GLY A 243 13.98 -10.61 5.98
CA GLY A 243 13.15 -9.73 5.15
C GLY A 243 12.06 -10.42 4.34
N HIS A 244 11.73 -11.67 4.65
CA HIS A 244 10.53 -12.35 4.15
C HIS A 244 9.29 -11.64 4.70
N PHE A 245 8.30 -11.39 3.83
CA PHE A 245 7.09 -10.67 4.20
C PHE A 245 5.89 -11.61 4.15
N LEU A 246 5.08 -11.56 5.20
CA LEU A 246 3.86 -12.35 5.34
C LEU A 246 2.72 -11.42 5.69
N SER A 247 1.63 -11.52 4.92
CA SER A 247 0.36 -10.89 5.26
C SER A 247 -0.67 -11.94 5.64
N ARG A 248 -1.39 -11.72 6.73
CA ARG A 248 -2.52 -12.53 7.20
C ARG A 248 -3.82 -11.76 7.06
N TYR A 249 -4.86 -12.46 6.64
CA TYR A 249 -6.15 -11.88 6.30
C TYR A 249 -7.23 -12.50 7.16
N SER A 250 -8.12 -11.67 7.70
CA SER A 250 -9.18 -12.11 8.60
C SER A 250 -10.37 -11.18 8.57
N SER A 251 -11.44 -11.57 9.26
CA SER A 251 -12.66 -10.77 9.41
C SER A 251 -13.28 -10.38 8.08
N TYR A 252 -13.46 -11.37 7.19
CA TYR A 252 -14.01 -11.12 5.86
C TYR A 252 -15.44 -10.59 5.89
N THR A 253 -15.74 -9.63 5.02
CA THR A 253 -17.07 -9.02 4.84
C THR A 253 -17.33 -8.72 3.37
N GLU A 254 -18.60 -8.64 2.97
CA GLU A 254 -18.97 -8.13 1.66
C GLU A 254 -18.83 -6.60 1.62
N MET A 255 -18.08 -6.09 0.65
CA MET A 255 -17.89 -4.66 0.39
C MET A 255 -17.54 -4.45 -1.08
N GLY A 256 -18.19 -3.49 -1.75
CA GLY A 256 -17.95 -3.23 -3.17
C GLY A 256 -18.29 -4.43 -4.08
N GLY A 257 -19.23 -5.28 -3.70
CA GLY A 257 -19.60 -6.49 -4.44
C GLY A 257 -18.62 -7.67 -4.27
N PHE A 258 -17.59 -7.53 -3.43
CA PHE A 258 -16.59 -8.57 -3.17
C PHE A 258 -16.57 -9.00 -1.70
N TRP A 259 -16.26 -10.26 -1.41
CA TRP A 259 -15.90 -10.71 -0.08
C TRP A 259 -14.41 -10.48 0.18
N ILE A 260 -14.10 -9.46 0.97
CA ILE A 260 -12.74 -8.99 1.21
C ILE A 260 -12.39 -9.07 2.70
N PRO A 261 -11.10 -9.18 3.07
CA PRO A 261 -10.70 -9.16 4.46
C PRO A 261 -10.79 -7.75 5.04
N LEU A 262 -11.45 -7.60 6.19
CA LEU A 262 -11.50 -6.32 6.90
C LEU A 262 -10.21 -6.06 7.69
N ARG A 263 -9.52 -7.11 8.15
CA ARG A 263 -8.29 -6.98 8.95
C ARG A 263 -7.12 -7.65 8.26
N ILE A 264 -6.05 -6.89 8.08
CA ILE A 264 -4.77 -7.35 7.52
C ILE A 264 -3.67 -7.16 8.56
N VAL A 265 -2.88 -8.19 8.79
CA VAL A 265 -1.70 -8.13 9.67
C VAL A 265 -0.49 -8.49 8.84
N SER A 266 0.50 -7.60 8.82
CA SER A 266 1.75 -7.81 8.08
C SER A 266 2.92 -8.02 9.02
N GLU A 267 3.74 -9.01 8.68
CA GLU A 267 4.85 -9.52 9.48
C GLU A 267 6.13 -9.58 8.64
N PHE A 268 7.26 -9.19 9.24
CA PHE A 268 8.57 -9.61 8.75
C PHE A 268 8.95 -10.94 9.41
N ILE A 269 9.28 -11.94 8.61
CA ILE A 269 9.86 -13.19 9.10
C ILE A 269 11.38 -13.00 9.16
N LEU A 270 11.91 -13.09 10.37
CA LEU A 270 13.35 -13.08 10.66
C LEU A 270 13.79 -14.49 11.14
N PRO A 271 15.09 -14.80 11.17
CA PRO A 271 15.59 -16.09 11.66
C PRO A 271 15.12 -16.47 13.07
N GLU A 272 14.86 -15.47 13.93
CA GLU A 272 14.33 -15.65 15.28
C GLU A 272 12.79 -15.81 15.36
N GLY A 273 12.06 -15.56 14.27
CA GLY A 273 10.61 -15.64 14.21
C GLY A 273 9.93 -14.48 13.47
N GLY A 274 8.59 -14.55 13.41
CA GLY A 274 7.74 -13.53 12.81
C GLY A 274 7.59 -12.30 13.71
N HIS A 275 7.69 -11.11 13.10
CA HIS A 275 7.53 -9.83 13.77
C HIS A 275 6.48 -8.99 13.05
N ILE A 276 5.34 -8.80 13.70
CA ILE A 276 4.27 -7.93 13.18
C ILE A 276 4.81 -6.50 13.06
N CYS A 277 4.72 -5.92 11.87
CA CYS A 277 5.16 -4.55 11.60
C CYS A 277 4.00 -3.60 11.27
N ALA A 278 2.87 -4.13 10.80
CA ALA A 278 1.69 -3.34 10.51
C ALA A 278 0.39 -4.12 10.75
N GLU A 279 -0.64 -3.38 11.15
CA GLU A 279 -2.01 -3.87 11.27
C GLU A 279 -2.93 -2.86 10.60
N TYR A 280 -3.76 -3.32 9.67
CA TYR A 280 -4.68 -2.51 8.89
C TYR A 280 -6.12 -2.99 9.12
N THR A 281 -7.02 -2.02 9.16
CA THR A 281 -8.47 -2.20 9.08
C THR A 281 -8.95 -1.48 7.82
N ILE A 282 -9.59 -2.21 6.92
CA ILE A 282 -10.17 -1.65 5.71
C ILE A 282 -11.45 -0.92 6.09
N THR A 283 -11.58 0.34 5.68
CA THR A 283 -12.74 1.17 6.03
C THR A 283 -13.67 1.41 4.85
N ALA A 284 -13.15 1.37 3.63
CA ALA A 284 -13.93 1.44 2.40
C ALA A 284 -13.21 0.77 1.22
N VAL A 285 -14.01 0.20 0.32
CA VAL A 285 -13.58 -0.33 -0.98
C VAL A 285 -14.59 0.13 -2.01
N GLU A 286 -14.11 0.91 -2.97
CA GLU A 286 -14.90 1.56 -4.03
C GLU A 286 -14.41 1.04 -5.39
N PRO A 287 -15.14 0.08 -5.99
CA PRO A 287 -14.90 -0.33 -7.38
C PRO A 287 -15.20 0.83 -8.33
N GLU A 288 -14.34 1.01 -9.34
CA GLU A 288 -14.46 2.05 -10.36
C GLU A 288 -14.42 1.40 -11.77
N THR A 289 -15.35 1.80 -12.63
CA THR A 289 -15.39 1.41 -14.05
C THR A 289 -14.65 2.45 -14.90
N PRO A 290 -13.65 2.07 -15.71
CA PRO A 290 -12.93 3.00 -16.57
C PRO A 290 -13.89 3.72 -17.54
N GLY A 291 -13.85 5.05 -17.57
CA GLY A 291 -14.62 5.87 -18.51
C GLY A 291 -15.96 6.43 -18.00
N ILE A 292 -16.44 6.00 -16.83
CA ILE A 292 -17.52 6.71 -16.12
C ILE A 292 -16.84 7.72 -15.19
N SER A 293 -16.74 8.97 -15.66
CA SER A 293 -16.20 10.06 -14.86
C SER A 293 -16.97 10.20 -13.56
N SER A 294 -16.28 10.08 -12.41
CA SER A 294 -16.70 10.72 -11.17
C SER A 294 -16.49 12.23 -11.32
N GLN A 295 -17.29 12.86 -12.17
CA GLN A 295 -17.61 14.27 -12.02
C GLN A 295 -18.53 14.40 -10.81
N GLY A 296 -17.97 14.81 -9.68
CA GLY A 296 -18.71 15.16 -8.48
C GLY A 296 -17.97 14.74 -7.21
N VAL A 297 -17.25 15.66 -6.58
CA VAL A 297 -17.74 16.50 -5.47
C VAL A 297 -16.55 17.34 -4.99
N SER A 298 -16.57 18.63 -5.32
CA SER A 298 -16.12 19.72 -4.44
C SER A 298 -16.49 21.05 -5.11
N SER A 299 -17.73 21.47 -4.90
CA SER A 299 -18.10 22.88 -4.81
C SER A 299 -17.80 23.37 -3.39
#